data_AF-A0A379GHS1-F1
#
_entry.id   AF-A0A379GHS1-F1
#
_cell.length_a   1.000
_cell.length_b   1.000
_cell.length_c   1.000
_cell.angle_alpha   90.00
_cell.angle_beta   90.00
_cell.angle_gamma   90.00
#
_symmetry.space_group_name_H-M   'P 1'
#
loop_
_entity.id
_entity.type
_entity.pdbx_description
1 polymer ?
#
loop_
_entity_poly.entity_id
_entity_poly.type
_entity_poly.pdbx_seq_one_letter_code
_entity_poly.pdbx_strand_id
1 'polypeptide(L)'
;MVFVAFILSYMGVEASATHVNEMKNPGRDYPLAMFLLMIVAICLSSIGGLSVAAVIPHNEINLSAGVVETFSVLVSHFSTGLVWAVKIIAALLLLGVLAEIASWIVGPSRGMFVAAQQGILPPTLAKVNKNGVPVALVITQLIITTIAIVVLTNTGGGGNMSFLIALALTVVIYLCSYFMLFIGYMHLVCKQADKKRAFNIPGGKGVKLLVAVVGLIVSILAFVVSFFPPSSLPGGSSDTTYVSLLVVSFIIIFALPFIIYACSRKGNKTNVSMIHIKSHNAPKGHFFIHPRARSTHYLVPIDKTDHDSQQQK
;
A
#
# COMPACT_ATOMS: atom_id res chain seq x y z
N MET A 1 -16.63 2.93 16.77
CA MET A 1 -15.77 3.13 15.57
C MET A 1 -14.29 3.27 15.95
N VAL A 2 -13.72 2.22 16.56
CA VAL A 2 -12.25 2.09 16.76
C VAL A 2 -11.69 0.98 15.85
N PHE A 3 -12.58 0.18 15.27
CA PHE A 3 -12.24 -0.98 14.46
C PHE A 3 -11.40 -0.65 13.23
N VAL A 4 -11.68 0.46 12.54
CA VAL A 4 -10.94 0.91 11.34
C VAL A 4 -9.46 1.17 11.67
N ALA A 5 -9.18 1.87 12.77
CA ALA A 5 -7.82 2.16 13.20
C ALA A 5 -7.06 0.88 13.59
N PHE A 6 -7.74 -0.08 14.25
CA PHE A 6 -7.15 -1.37 14.56
C PHE A 6 -6.83 -2.19 13.31
N ILE A 7 -7.74 -2.25 12.33
CA ILE A 7 -7.48 -2.95 11.07
C ILE A 7 -6.26 -2.36 10.38
N LEU A 8 -6.15 -1.03 10.32
CA LEU A 8 -4.99 -0.36 9.73
C LEU A 8 -3.68 -0.73 10.42
N SER A 9 -3.68 -0.93 11.74
CA SER A 9 -2.49 -1.33 12.50
C SER A 9 -1.94 -2.71 12.12
N TYR A 10 -2.76 -3.56 11.51
CA TYR A 10 -2.35 -4.89 11.02
C TYR A 10 -2.18 -4.96 9.50
N MET A 11 -2.49 -3.89 8.78
CA MET A 11 -2.26 -3.82 7.33
C MET A 11 -0.77 -3.68 7.03
N GLY A 12 -0.31 -4.28 5.93
CA GLY A 12 1.10 -4.21 5.48
C GLY A 12 1.92 -5.47 5.79
N VAL A 13 1.37 -6.45 6.50
CA VAL A 13 2.04 -7.74 6.75
C VAL A 13 2.41 -8.46 5.44
N GLU A 14 1.65 -8.24 4.37
CA GLU A 14 1.91 -8.79 3.04
C GLU A 14 3.27 -8.37 2.46
N ALA A 15 3.77 -7.17 2.81
CA ALA A 15 5.08 -6.70 2.33
C ALA A 15 6.23 -7.53 2.91
N SER A 16 6.07 -8.04 4.12
CA SER A 16 7.05 -8.92 4.77
C SER A 16 6.97 -10.38 4.29
N ALA A 17 5.85 -10.78 3.69
CA ALA A 17 5.56 -12.19 3.38
C ALA A 17 6.54 -12.83 2.38
N THR A 18 7.20 -12.05 1.52
CA THR A 18 8.20 -12.57 0.58
C THR A 18 9.46 -13.10 1.29
N HIS A 19 9.78 -12.57 2.47
CA HIS A 19 10.93 -12.99 3.28
C HIS A 19 10.73 -14.37 3.91
N VAL A 20 9.53 -14.95 3.82
CA VAL A 20 9.28 -16.34 4.22
C VAL A 20 10.13 -17.32 3.41
N ASN A 21 10.48 -16.98 2.17
CA ASN A 21 11.35 -17.81 1.34
C ASN A 21 12.80 -17.88 1.85
N GLU A 22 13.20 -16.93 2.71
CA GLU A 22 14.54 -16.86 3.31
C GLU A 22 14.58 -17.51 4.71
N MET A 23 13.44 -17.95 5.25
CA MET A 23 13.39 -18.63 6.53
C MET A 23 13.93 -20.06 6.44
N LYS A 24 14.69 -20.49 7.45
CA LYS A 24 15.24 -21.84 7.54
C LYS A 24 14.14 -22.92 7.63
N ASN A 25 13.10 -22.68 8.43
CA ASN A 25 11.94 -23.57 8.53
C ASN A 25 10.62 -22.80 8.46
N PRO A 26 10.16 -22.44 7.24
CA PRO A 26 8.96 -21.64 7.04
C PRO A 26 7.70 -22.28 7.66
N GLY A 27 7.61 -23.62 7.68
CA GLY A 27 6.43 -24.33 8.13
C GLY A 27 6.09 -24.11 9.62
N ARG A 28 7.11 -23.96 10.46
CA ARG A 28 6.97 -23.76 11.91
C ARG A 28 7.28 -22.32 12.33
N ASP A 29 8.33 -21.73 11.78
CA ASP A 29 8.87 -20.46 12.27
C ASP A 29 7.96 -19.29 11.86
N TYR A 30 7.37 -19.34 10.66
CA TYR A 30 6.50 -18.27 10.19
C TYR A 30 5.20 -18.13 11.02
N PRO A 31 4.41 -19.20 11.28
CA PRO A 31 3.25 -19.09 12.16
C PRO A 31 3.60 -18.62 13.59
N LEU A 32 4.72 -19.09 14.15
CA LEU A 32 5.19 -18.66 15.48
C LEU A 32 5.57 -17.17 15.48
N ALA A 33 6.29 -16.71 14.45
CA ALA A 33 6.63 -15.30 14.30
C ALA A 33 5.37 -14.42 14.19
N MET A 34 4.38 -14.83 13.38
CA MET A 34 3.12 -14.09 13.25
C MET A 34 2.35 -14.03 14.57
N PHE A 35 2.29 -15.14 15.32
CA PHE A 35 1.63 -15.18 16.62
C PHE A 35 2.33 -14.30 17.66
N LEU A 36 3.67 -14.33 17.71
CA LEU A 36 4.46 -13.47 18.59
C LEU A 36 4.29 -12.00 18.23
N LEU A 37 4.38 -11.64 16.95
CA LEU A 37 4.15 -10.27 16.48
C LEU A 37 2.75 -9.78 16.83
N MET A 38 1.72 -10.63 16.69
CA MET A 38 0.36 -10.30 17.10
C MET A 38 0.28 -9.99 18.60
N ILE A 39 0.84 -10.84 19.47
CA ILE A 39 0.84 -10.61 20.92
C ILE A 39 1.56 -9.31 21.27
N VAL A 40 2.77 -9.11 20.74
CA VAL A 40 3.56 -7.91 21.01
C VAL A 40 2.84 -6.66 20.54
N ALA A 41 2.25 -6.68 19.34
CA ALA A 41 1.46 -5.57 18.83
C ALA A 41 0.25 -5.28 19.72
N ILE A 42 -0.52 -6.29 20.12
CA ILE A 42 -1.67 -6.13 21.03
C ILE A 42 -1.21 -5.52 22.36
N CYS A 43 -0.15 -6.04 22.97
CA CYS A 43 0.36 -5.53 24.24
C CYS A 43 0.82 -4.07 24.12
N LEU A 44 1.65 -3.74 23.14
CA LEU A 44 2.17 -2.39 22.95
C LEU A 44 1.06 -1.39 22.63
N SER A 45 0.17 -1.72 21.70
CA SER A 45 -0.98 -0.87 21.34
C SER A 45 -1.96 -0.71 22.50
N SER A 46 -2.20 -1.77 23.28
CA SER A 46 -3.09 -1.70 24.45
C SER A 46 -2.49 -0.84 25.56
N ILE A 47 -1.20 -1.00 25.88
CA ILE A 47 -0.52 -0.19 26.89
C ILE A 47 -0.54 1.29 26.49
N GLY A 48 -0.18 1.61 25.23
CA GLY A 48 -0.20 2.97 24.72
C GLY A 48 -1.61 3.58 24.71
N GLY A 49 -2.57 2.86 24.13
CA GLY A 49 -3.96 3.32 24.03
C GLY A 49 -4.64 3.50 25.39
N LEU A 50 -4.45 2.56 26.32
CA LEU A 50 -4.99 2.67 27.68
C LEU A 50 -4.35 3.81 28.46
N SER A 51 -3.05 4.08 28.27
CA SER A 51 -2.37 5.20 28.93
C SER A 51 -2.99 6.54 28.52
N VAL A 52 -3.34 6.72 27.24
CA VAL A 52 -4.05 7.90 26.76
C VAL A 52 -5.47 7.95 27.33
N ALA A 53 -6.22 6.84 27.22
CA ALA A 53 -7.61 6.77 27.65
C ALA A 53 -7.82 6.91 29.16
N ALA A 54 -6.82 6.57 29.98
CA ALA A 54 -6.87 6.72 31.43
C ALA A 54 -6.71 8.18 31.89
N VAL A 55 -6.12 9.03 31.05
CA VAL A 55 -5.71 10.39 31.42
C VAL A 55 -6.58 11.45 30.76
N ILE A 56 -7.01 11.21 29.51
CA ILE A 56 -7.81 12.16 28.74
C ILE A 56 -9.25 11.64 28.62
N PRO A 57 -10.27 12.43 29.03
CA PRO A 57 -11.67 12.08 28.82
C PRO A 57 -11.97 11.81 27.34
N HIS A 58 -12.75 10.77 27.04
CA HIS A 58 -13.04 10.34 25.67
C HIS A 58 -13.53 11.47 24.74
N ASN A 59 -14.28 12.44 25.27
CA ASN A 59 -14.87 13.52 24.47
C ASN A 59 -13.86 14.63 24.11
N GLU A 60 -12.69 14.66 24.75
CA GLU A 60 -11.67 15.71 24.56
C GLU A 60 -10.43 15.19 23.83
N ILE A 61 -10.38 13.91 23.49
CA ILE A 61 -9.22 13.32 22.80
C ILE A 61 -9.03 13.98 21.43
N ASN A 62 -7.93 14.69 21.28
CA ASN A 62 -7.43 15.13 19.98
C ASN A 62 -6.72 13.96 19.28
N LEU A 63 -7.23 13.52 18.12
CA LEU A 63 -6.68 12.35 17.43
C LEU A 63 -5.30 12.62 16.81
N SER A 64 -4.96 13.87 16.55
CA SER A 64 -3.66 14.25 15.98
C SER A 64 -2.62 14.59 17.05
N ALA A 65 -3.03 15.25 18.13
CA ALA A 65 -2.12 15.74 19.18
C ALA A 65 -2.18 14.92 20.48
N GLY A 66 -3.09 13.95 20.59
CA GLY A 66 -3.46 13.29 21.84
C GLY A 66 -2.31 12.60 22.56
N VAL A 67 -1.30 12.10 21.84
CA VAL A 67 -0.10 11.52 22.46
C VAL A 67 0.71 12.57 23.21
N VAL A 68 0.99 13.72 22.58
CA VAL A 68 1.74 14.82 23.20
C VAL A 68 0.93 15.44 24.34
N GLU A 69 -0.39 15.56 24.16
CA GLU A 69 -1.31 16.03 25.18
C GLU A 69 -1.31 15.12 26.42
N THR A 70 -1.31 13.80 26.21
CA THR A 70 -1.22 12.81 27.30
C THR A 70 0.08 12.99 28.09
N PHE A 71 1.21 13.16 27.40
CA PHE A 71 2.48 13.45 28.06
C PHE A 71 2.43 14.78 28.83
N SER A 72 1.78 15.81 28.28
CA SER A 72 1.61 17.09 28.97
C SER A 72 0.84 16.94 30.28
N VAL A 73 -0.30 16.24 30.25
CA VAL A 73 -1.13 16.01 31.44
C VAL A 73 -0.36 15.17 32.46
N LEU A 74 0.22 14.04 32.06
CA LEU A 74 0.98 13.18 32.96
C LEU A 74 2.17 13.90 33.60
N VAL A 75 3.00 14.59 32.82
CA VAL A 75 4.19 15.28 33.35
C VAL A 75 3.78 16.41 34.30
N SER A 76 2.73 17.16 33.95
CA SER A 76 2.24 18.25 34.81
C SER A 76 1.70 17.75 36.15
N HIS A 77 1.14 16.54 36.19
CA HIS A 77 0.66 15.91 37.42
C HIS A 77 1.81 15.52 38.38
N PHE A 78 2.95 15.04 37.85
CA PHE A 78 4.10 14.65 38.69
C PHE A 78 5.01 15.81 39.07
N SER A 79 5.28 16.73 38.13
CA SER A 79 6.10 17.91 38.41
C SER A 79 5.88 18.99 37.34
N THR A 80 5.33 20.12 37.76
CA THR A 80 5.18 21.32 36.93
C THR A 80 6.52 21.89 36.46
N GLY A 81 7.65 21.55 37.12
CA GLY A 81 8.99 21.95 36.68
C GLY A 81 9.51 21.20 35.44
N LEU A 82 8.88 20.08 35.04
CA LEU A 82 9.32 19.22 33.94
C LEU A 82 8.58 19.46 32.62
N VAL A 83 7.74 20.49 32.53
CA VAL A 83 6.94 20.79 31.32
C VAL A 83 7.81 20.99 30.06
N TRP A 84 9.07 21.42 30.21
CA TRP A 84 10.01 21.52 29.09
C TRP A 84 10.37 20.15 28.47
N ALA A 85 10.33 19.07 29.26
CA ALA A 85 10.62 17.72 28.78
C ALA A 85 9.55 17.23 27.78
N VAL A 86 8.30 17.68 27.93
CA VAL A 86 7.21 17.38 26.98
C VAL A 86 7.55 17.90 25.58
N LYS A 87 8.17 19.09 25.47
CA LYS A 87 8.61 19.65 24.19
C LYS A 87 9.71 18.81 23.53
N ILE A 88 10.61 18.23 24.32
CA ILE A 88 11.66 17.33 23.82
C ILE A 88 11.05 16.04 23.33
N ILE A 89 10.12 15.44 24.09
CA ILE A 89 9.39 14.24 23.66
C ILE A 89 8.64 14.51 22.35
N ALA A 90 7.95 15.65 22.25
CA ALA A 90 7.26 16.04 21.02
C ALA A 90 8.22 16.18 19.82
N ALA A 91 9.42 16.74 20.03
CA ALA A 91 10.44 16.84 18.98
C ALA A 91 10.96 15.45 18.55
N LEU A 92 11.18 14.53 19.49
CA LEU A 92 11.59 13.15 19.19
C LEU A 92 10.50 12.39 18.43
N LEU A 93 9.23 12.55 18.81
CA LEU A 93 8.09 11.97 18.09
C LEU A 93 8.01 12.52 16.67
N LEU A 94 8.15 13.83 16.49
CA LEU A 94 8.18 14.46 15.17
C LEU A 94 9.31 13.89 14.30
N LEU A 95 10.52 13.76 14.84
CA LEU A 95 11.65 13.18 14.11
C LEU A 95 11.40 11.73 13.69
N GLY A 96 10.79 10.92 14.57
CA GLY A 96 10.40 9.54 14.26
C GLY A 96 9.41 9.47 13.10
N VAL A 97 8.34 10.26 13.16
CA VAL A 97 7.31 10.32 12.11
C VAL A 97 7.89 10.83 10.79
N LEU A 98 8.77 11.84 10.82
CA LEU A 98 9.44 12.34 9.60
C LEU A 98 10.34 11.28 8.96
N ALA A 99 11.09 10.53 9.76
CA ALA A 99 11.91 9.42 9.26
C ALA A 99 11.04 8.32 8.62
N GLU A 100 9.91 8.00 9.24
CA GLU A 100 8.95 7.04 8.69
C GLU A 100 8.38 7.53 7.36
N ILE A 101 7.85 8.76 7.29
CA ILE A 101 7.32 9.35 6.05
C ILE A 101 8.38 9.32 4.94
N ALA A 102 9.63 9.68 5.24
CA ALA A 102 10.72 9.67 4.26
C ALA A 102 10.95 8.27 3.64
N SER A 103 10.83 7.20 4.44
CA SER A 103 10.95 5.83 3.95
C SER A 103 9.80 5.42 3.01
N TRP A 104 8.59 5.92 3.27
CA TRP A 104 7.37 5.62 2.51
C TRP A 104 7.26 6.33 1.16
N ILE A 105 8.04 7.39 0.93
CA ILE A 105 8.03 8.10 -0.36
C ILE A 105 8.57 7.21 -1.49
N VAL A 106 9.61 6.43 -1.22
CA VAL A 106 10.31 5.65 -2.27
C VAL A 106 9.88 4.18 -2.30
N GLY A 107 9.57 3.59 -1.15
CA GLY A 107 9.31 2.15 -1.01
C GLY A 107 8.20 1.62 -1.95
N PRO A 108 6.94 2.07 -1.79
CA PRO A 108 5.83 1.61 -2.62
C PRO A 108 6.00 1.90 -4.11
N SER A 109 6.62 3.04 -4.45
CA SER A 109 6.90 3.42 -5.84
C SER A 109 7.82 2.42 -6.55
N ARG A 110 8.78 1.80 -5.83
CA ARG A 110 9.62 0.72 -6.39
C ARG A 110 8.85 -0.58 -6.60
N GLY A 111 7.91 -0.91 -5.72
CA GLY A 111 7.00 -2.06 -5.93
C GLY A 111 6.13 -1.86 -7.17
N MET A 112 5.56 -0.67 -7.32
CA MET A 112 4.72 -0.30 -8.46
C MET A 112 5.51 -0.23 -9.79
N PHE A 113 6.80 0.06 -9.73
CA PHE A 113 7.68 0.06 -10.90
C PHE A 113 7.75 -1.30 -11.60
N VAL A 114 7.63 -2.42 -10.88
CA VAL A 114 7.57 -3.76 -11.49
C VAL A 114 6.33 -3.90 -12.39
N ALA A 115 5.18 -3.37 -11.96
CA ALA A 115 3.98 -3.34 -12.80
C ALA A 115 4.17 -2.42 -14.03
N ALA A 116 4.92 -1.32 -13.88
CA ALA A 116 5.27 -0.45 -15.00
C ALA A 116 6.15 -1.16 -16.04
N GLN A 117 7.13 -1.97 -15.59
CA GLN A 117 7.99 -2.77 -16.49
C GLN A 117 7.21 -3.83 -17.27
N GLN A 118 6.12 -4.35 -16.70
CA GLN A 118 5.23 -5.29 -17.37
C GLN A 118 4.27 -4.62 -18.38
N GLY A 119 4.43 -3.30 -18.63
CA GLY A 119 3.60 -2.55 -19.57
C GLY A 119 2.17 -2.29 -19.08
N ILE A 120 1.90 -2.51 -17.79
CA ILE A 120 0.59 -2.27 -17.17
C ILE A 120 0.33 -0.77 -17.01
N LEU A 121 1.38 0.01 -16.71
CA LEU A 121 1.32 1.46 -16.54
C LEU A 121 1.86 2.20 -17.78
N PRO A 122 1.46 3.47 -17.99
CA PRO A 122 1.98 4.31 -19.06
C PRO A 122 3.52 4.36 -19.09
N PRO A 123 4.15 4.41 -20.28
CA PRO A 123 5.60 4.34 -20.42
C PRO A 123 6.36 5.51 -19.77
N THR A 124 5.67 6.62 -19.51
CA THR A 124 6.21 7.75 -18.74
C THR A 124 6.46 7.39 -17.27
N LEU A 125 5.64 6.51 -16.68
CA LEU A 125 5.76 6.04 -15.30
C LEU A 125 6.78 4.90 -15.15
N ALA A 126 7.18 4.27 -16.26
CA ALA A 126 8.22 3.24 -16.30
C ALA A 126 9.66 3.81 -16.39
N LYS A 127 9.85 5.12 -16.19
CA LYS A 127 11.18 5.75 -16.24
C LYS A 127 11.81 5.86 -14.85
N VAL A 128 13.10 5.53 -14.77
CA VAL A 128 13.94 5.71 -13.57
C VAL A 128 15.01 6.77 -13.81
N ASN A 129 15.43 7.43 -12.73
CA ASN A 129 16.57 8.35 -12.78
C ASN A 129 17.92 7.59 -12.66
N LYS A 130 19.03 8.33 -12.66
CA LYS A 130 20.40 7.79 -12.52
C LYS A 130 20.62 6.98 -11.23
N ASN A 131 19.81 7.22 -10.20
CA ASN A 131 19.91 6.57 -8.89
C ASN A 131 18.90 5.41 -8.73
N GLY A 132 18.26 4.97 -9.83
CA GLY A 132 17.31 3.84 -9.81
C GLY A 132 15.97 4.16 -9.13
N VAL A 133 15.60 5.45 -9.01
CA VAL A 133 14.33 5.87 -8.42
C VAL A 133 13.32 6.19 -9.51
N PRO A 134 12.09 5.63 -9.46
CA PRO A 134 11.03 5.92 -10.42
C PRO A 134 10.37 7.26 -10.10
N VAL A 135 11.02 8.37 -10.47
CA VAL A 135 10.63 9.73 -10.07
C VAL A 135 9.20 10.08 -10.51
N ALA A 136 8.77 9.64 -11.69
CA ALA A 136 7.42 9.94 -12.18
C ALA A 136 6.31 9.29 -11.31
N LEU A 137 6.54 8.08 -10.80
CA LEU A 137 5.63 7.41 -9.86
C LEU A 137 5.59 8.15 -8.53
N VAL A 138 6.76 8.53 -8.00
CA VAL A 138 6.87 9.27 -6.75
C VAL A 138 6.14 10.62 -6.83
N ILE A 139 6.38 11.39 -7.89
CA ILE A 139 5.71 12.69 -8.10
C ILE A 139 4.20 12.50 -8.22
N THR A 140 3.75 11.50 -8.97
CA THR A 140 2.31 11.22 -9.12
C THR A 140 1.66 10.87 -7.78
N GLN A 141 2.32 10.02 -6.96
CA GLN A 141 1.88 9.71 -5.60
C GLN A 141 1.81 10.98 -4.73
N LEU A 142 2.85 11.82 -4.75
CA LEU A 142 2.87 13.07 -3.97
C LEU A 142 1.76 14.04 -4.38
N ILE A 143 1.46 14.16 -5.68
CA ILE A 143 0.35 14.99 -6.16
C ILE A 143 -0.98 14.46 -5.63
N ILE A 144 -1.24 13.16 -5.74
CA ILE A 144 -2.47 12.53 -5.25
C ILE A 144 -2.60 12.74 -3.73
N THR A 145 -1.54 12.51 -2.97
CA THR A 145 -1.53 12.71 -1.51
C THR A 145 -1.76 14.19 -1.15
N THR A 146 -1.15 15.13 -1.87
CA THR A 146 -1.33 16.57 -1.62
C THR A 146 -2.78 17.00 -1.87
N ILE A 147 -3.38 16.55 -2.98
CA ILE A 147 -4.79 16.83 -3.28
C ILE A 147 -5.69 16.22 -2.20
N ALA A 148 -5.43 14.98 -1.80
CA ALA A 148 -6.19 14.33 -0.74
C ALA A 148 -6.10 15.11 0.58
N ILE A 149 -4.90 15.54 1.00
CA ILE A 149 -4.73 16.34 2.22
C ILE A 149 -5.54 17.63 2.14
N VAL A 150 -5.46 18.37 1.03
CA VAL A 150 -6.19 19.64 0.85
C VAL A 150 -7.70 19.43 0.89
N VAL A 151 -8.22 18.41 0.20
CA VAL A 151 -9.66 18.13 0.15
C VAL A 151 -10.17 17.67 1.51
N LEU A 152 -9.49 16.69 2.13
CA LEU A 152 -9.91 16.11 3.40
C LEU A 152 -9.81 17.12 4.54
N THR A 153 -8.74 17.92 4.60
CA THR A 153 -8.52 18.85 5.72
C THR A 153 -9.48 20.04 5.67
N ASN A 154 -9.73 20.61 4.48
CA ASN A 154 -10.59 21.80 4.35
C ASN A 154 -12.09 21.47 4.35
N THR A 155 -12.48 20.26 3.97
CA THR A 155 -13.90 19.87 3.83
C THR A 155 -14.37 18.99 4.99
N GLY A 156 -13.46 18.33 5.70
CA GLY A 156 -13.76 17.33 6.74
C GLY A 156 -14.26 17.88 8.08
N GLY A 157 -14.85 19.08 8.13
CA GLY A 157 -15.61 19.56 9.30
C GLY A 157 -14.86 19.72 10.65
N GLY A 158 -13.53 19.56 10.68
CA GLY A 158 -12.68 19.73 11.87
C GLY A 158 -11.52 18.73 11.94
N GLY A 159 -10.53 18.99 12.79
CA GLY A 159 -9.28 18.21 12.83
C GLY A 159 -9.49 16.70 13.07
N ASN A 160 -10.30 16.33 14.06
CA ASN A 160 -10.58 14.93 14.38
C ASN A 160 -11.37 14.22 13.26
N MET A 161 -12.37 14.90 12.68
CA MET A 161 -13.17 14.32 11.60
C MET A 161 -12.32 14.10 10.34
N SER A 162 -11.52 15.10 9.93
CA SER A 162 -10.59 14.96 8.79
C SER A 162 -9.60 13.81 9.00
N PHE A 163 -9.07 13.65 10.21
CA PHE A 163 -8.19 12.53 10.56
C PHE A 163 -8.90 11.17 10.44
N LEU A 164 -10.11 11.06 10.97
CA LEU A 164 -10.92 9.82 10.89
C LEU A 164 -11.30 9.46 9.47
N ILE A 165 -11.65 10.45 8.64
CA ILE A 165 -11.96 10.23 7.22
C ILE A 165 -10.70 9.76 6.50
N ALA A 166 -9.54 10.37 6.75
CA ALA A 166 -8.28 9.96 6.13
C ALA A 166 -7.91 8.50 6.48
N LEU A 167 -8.06 8.10 7.75
CA LEU A 167 -7.88 6.72 8.18
C LEU A 167 -8.86 5.77 7.49
N ALA A 168 -10.16 6.10 7.51
CA ALA A 168 -11.19 5.28 6.89
C ALA A 168 -10.97 5.12 5.39
N LEU A 169 -10.66 6.21 4.69
CA LEU A 169 -10.36 6.22 3.26
C LEU A 169 -9.18 5.30 2.94
N THR A 170 -8.10 5.40 3.72
CA THR A 170 -6.91 4.54 3.57
C THR A 170 -7.28 3.06 3.74
N VAL A 171 -8.06 2.73 4.78
CA VAL A 171 -8.50 1.36 5.06
C VAL A 171 -9.39 0.82 3.94
N VAL A 172 -10.40 1.56 3.48
CA VAL A 172 -11.29 1.05 2.42
C VAL A 172 -10.56 0.83 1.09
N ILE A 173 -9.57 1.67 0.75
CA ILE A 173 -8.73 1.47 -0.44
C ILE A 173 -7.89 0.21 -0.30
N TYR A 174 -7.24 0.02 0.86
CA TYR A 174 -6.44 -1.17 1.12
C TYR A 174 -7.28 -2.45 1.14
N LEU A 175 -8.50 -2.40 1.69
CA LEU A 175 -9.41 -3.54 1.76
C LEU A 175 -9.77 -4.07 0.36
N CYS A 176 -9.88 -3.19 -0.65
CA CYS A 176 -10.07 -3.64 -2.04
C CYS A 176 -8.93 -4.55 -2.52
N SER A 177 -7.68 -4.25 -2.15
CA SER A 177 -6.53 -5.12 -2.44
C SER A 177 -6.63 -6.45 -1.68
N TYR A 178 -7.03 -6.40 -0.40
CA TYR A 178 -7.21 -7.59 0.43
C TYR A 178 -8.33 -8.51 -0.09
N PHE A 179 -9.44 -7.96 -0.62
CA PHE A 179 -10.47 -8.76 -1.29
C PHE A 179 -9.89 -9.54 -2.45
N MET A 180 -9.09 -8.88 -3.31
CA MET A 180 -8.41 -9.55 -4.42
C MET A 180 -7.42 -10.59 -3.93
N LEU A 181 -6.69 -10.32 -2.84
CA LEU A 181 -5.76 -11.26 -2.21
C LEU A 181 -6.47 -12.52 -1.72
N PHE A 182 -7.55 -12.39 -0.95
CA PHE A 182 -8.30 -13.54 -0.43
C PHE A 182 -9.00 -14.33 -1.53
N ILE A 183 -9.65 -13.65 -2.49
CA ILE A 183 -10.29 -14.31 -3.63
C ILE A 183 -9.25 -15.03 -4.50
N GLY A 184 -8.10 -14.39 -4.75
CA GLY A 184 -6.98 -14.98 -5.48
C GLY A 184 -6.38 -16.18 -4.74
N TYR A 185 -6.27 -16.11 -3.42
CA TYR A 185 -5.82 -17.24 -2.60
C TYR A 185 -6.79 -18.42 -2.64
N MET A 186 -8.11 -18.17 -2.51
CA MET A 186 -9.12 -19.22 -2.64
C MET A 186 -9.07 -19.87 -4.04
N HIS A 187 -8.91 -19.07 -5.08
CA HIS A 187 -8.72 -19.56 -6.45
C HIS A 187 -7.46 -20.45 -6.56
N LEU A 188 -6.35 -20.03 -5.95
CA LEU A 188 -5.09 -20.78 -5.92
C LEU A 188 -5.23 -22.12 -5.17
N VAL A 189 -5.91 -22.14 -4.02
CA VAL A 189 -6.15 -23.35 -3.21
C VAL A 189 -7.07 -24.34 -3.93
N CYS A 190 -8.06 -23.85 -4.69
CA CYS A 190 -9.01 -24.70 -5.39
C CYS A 190 -8.48 -25.21 -6.74
N LYS A 191 -7.82 -24.37 -7.55
CA LYS A 191 -7.41 -24.71 -8.92
C LYS A 191 -5.96 -25.15 -9.09
N GLN A 192 -5.06 -24.80 -8.17
CA GLN A 192 -3.62 -25.01 -8.32
C GLN A 192 -3.04 -25.73 -7.09
N ALA A 193 -3.63 -26.87 -6.75
CA ALA A 193 -3.22 -27.68 -5.60
C ALA A 193 -1.81 -28.29 -5.78
N ASP A 194 -1.42 -28.62 -7.01
CA ASP A 194 -0.21 -29.40 -7.30
C ASP A 194 1.09 -28.57 -7.34
N LYS A 195 1.00 -27.25 -7.21
CA LYS A 195 2.18 -26.38 -7.21
C LYS A 195 2.95 -26.50 -5.89
N LYS A 196 4.27 -26.66 -5.98
CA LYS A 196 5.18 -26.62 -4.81
C LYS A 196 5.17 -25.21 -4.19
N ARG A 197 5.08 -25.14 -2.87
CA ARG A 197 4.99 -23.88 -2.09
C ARG A 197 6.03 -23.93 -0.96
N ALA A 198 6.73 -22.82 -0.74
CA ALA A 198 7.70 -22.70 0.36
C ALA A 198 7.02 -22.77 1.74
N PHE A 199 5.82 -22.22 1.85
CA PHE A 199 4.98 -22.28 3.03
C PHE A 199 3.59 -22.82 2.69
N ASN A 200 3.05 -23.65 3.58
CA ASN A 200 1.67 -24.14 3.52
C ASN A 200 1.03 -23.97 4.88
N ILE A 201 -0.18 -23.39 4.91
CA ILE A 201 -0.99 -23.35 6.13
C ILE A 201 -1.24 -24.80 6.58
N PRO A 202 -0.97 -25.13 7.86
CA PRO A 202 -1.24 -26.46 8.40
C PRO A 202 -2.76 -26.73 8.42
N GLY A 203 -3.18 -28.00 8.25
CA GLY A 203 -4.60 -28.38 8.32
C GLY A 203 -5.30 -28.69 6.99
N GLY A 204 -4.55 -28.90 5.90
CA GLY A 204 -5.11 -29.37 4.63
C GLY A 204 -5.97 -28.33 3.89
N LYS A 205 -6.77 -28.77 2.91
CA LYS A 205 -7.53 -27.87 2.02
C LYS A 205 -8.69 -27.17 2.74
N GLY A 206 -9.37 -27.88 3.65
CA GLY A 206 -10.51 -27.33 4.41
C GLY A 206 -10.09 -26.16 5.30
N VAL A 207 -9.01 -26.31 6.08
CA VAL A 207 -8.51 -25.23 6.94
C VAL A 207 -8.00 -24.05 6.13
N LYS A 208 -7.29 -24.29 5.01
CA LYS A 208 -6.85 -23.22 4.09
C LYS A 208 -8.02 -22.37 3.60
N LEU A 209 -9.11 -23.02 3.16
CA LEU A 209 -10.29 -22.33 2.68
C LEU A 209 -11.01 -21.60 3.82
N LEU A 210 -11.15 -22.23 4.99
CA LEU A 210 -11.78 -21.63 6.16
C LEU A 210 -11.05 -20.35 6.60
N VAL A 211 -9.73 -20.40 6.72
CA VAL A 211 -8.91 -19.22 7.10
C VAL A 211 -9.08 -18.08 6.09
N ALA A 212 -9.11 -18.41 4.78
CA ALA A 212 -9.32 -17.42 3.73
C ALA A 212 -10.73 -16.80 3.76
N VAL A 213 -11.76 -17.61 4.01
CA VAL A 213 -13.16 -17.16 4.12
C VAL A 213 -13.34 -16.28 5.36
N VAL A 214 -12.78 -16.68 6.50
CA VAL A 214 -12.80 -15.87 7.73
C VAL A 214 -12.12 -14.52 7.49
N GLY A 215 -10.93 -14.52 6.89
CA GLY A 215 -10.23 -13.28 6.52
C GLY A 215 -11.07 -12.38 5.61
N LEU A 216 -11.69 -12.96 4.58
CA LEU A 216 -12.56 -12.22 3.66
C LEU A 216 -13.79 -11.64 4.37
N ILE A 217 -14.46 -12.40 5.24
CA ILE A 217 -15.62 -11.92 6.01
C ILE A 217 -15.22 -10.75 6.92
N VAL A 218 -14.09 -10.85 7.62
CA VAL A 218 -13.57 -9.77 8.47
C VAL A 218 -13.26 -8.53 7.64
N SER A 219 -12.65 -8.68 6.46
CA SER A 219 -12.40 -7.57 5.54
C SER A 219 -13.69 -6.92 5.03
N ILE A 220 -14.73 -7.72 4.71
CA ILE A 220 -16.04 -7.19 4.26
C ILE A 220 -16.71 -6.42 5.40
N LEU A 221 -16.68 -6.98 6.61
CA LEU A 221 -17.20 -6.32 7.80
C LEU A 221 -16.46 -5.00 8.05
N ALA A 222 -15.13 -4.99 7.98
CA ALA A 222 -14.33 -3.77 8.12
C ALA A 222 -14.68 -2.71 7.07
N PHE A 223 -14.89 -3.13 5.83
CA PHE A 223 -15.29 -2.24 4.74
C PHE A 223 -16.66 -1.61 5.02
N VAL A 224 -17.66 -2.42 5.37
CA VAL A 224 -19.01 -1.94 5.69
C VAL A 224 -19.00 -1.01 6.89
N VAL A 225 -18.32 -1.39 7.98
CA VAL A 225 -18.20 -0.58 9.20
C VAL A 225 -17.52 0.76 8.94
N SER A 226 -16.61 0.83 7.96
CA SER A 226 -15.89 2.08 7.63
C SER A 226 -16.82 3.18 7.10
N PHE A 227 -18.00 2.82 6.57
CA PHE A 227 -19.01 3.79 6.10
C PHE A 227 -19.97 4.26 7.19
N PHE A 228 -19.84 3.78 8.42
CA PHE A 228 -20.62 4.27 9.54
C PHE A 228 -19.77 5.25 10.37
N PRO A 229 -20.25 6.48 10.61
CA PRO A 229 -19.48 7.48 11.32
C PRO A 229 -19.30 7.14 12.81
N PRO A 230 -18.18 7.57 13.41
CA PRO A 230 -17.93 7.46 14.84
C PRO A 230 -18.92 8.23 15.70
N SER A 231 -19.38 7.62 16.79
CA SER A 231 -20.18 8.26 17.83
C SER A 231 -19.43 9.35 18.61
N SER A 232 -18.12 9.51 18.38
CA SER A 232 -17.34 10.63 18.91
C SER A 232 -17.53 11.92 18.10
N LEU A 233 -18.17 11.86 16.93
CA LEU A 233 -18.56 13.05 16.19
C LEU A 233 -19.87 13.60 16.78
N PRO A 234 -20.02 14.94 16.88
CA PRO A 234 -21.31 15.54 17.20
C PRO A 234 -22.23 15.22 16.02
N GLY A 235 -23.12 14.24 16.21
CA GLY A 235 -23.93 13.66 15.13
C GLY A 235 -24.81 14.67 14.38
N GLY A 236 -25.47 14.23 13.32
CA GLY A 236 -26.33 15.09 12.48
C GLY A 236 -25.67 15.41 11.13
N SER A 237 -25.46 16.69 10.81
CA SER A 237 -24.86 17.11 9.52
C SER A 237 -23.43 16.59 9.33
N SER A 238 -22.69 16.43 10.42
CA SER A 238 -21.34 15.83 10.46
C SER A 238 -21.31 14.39 9.95
N ASP A 239 -22.33 13.60 10.24
CA ASP A 239 -22.43 12.21 9.80
C ASP A 239 -22.62 12.13 8.28
N THR A 240 -23.50 12.98 7.75
CA THR A 240 -23.73 13.06 6.30
C THR A 240 -22.49 13.55 5.56
N THR A 241 -21.75 14.50 6.14
CA THR A 241 -20.49 15.01 5.57
C THR A 241 -19.42 13.92 5.57
N TYR A 242 -19.28 13.18 6.67
CA TYR A 242 -18.34 12.06 6.79
C TYR A 242 -18.58 11.01 5.70
N VAL A 243 -19.81 10.49 5.61
CA VAL A 243 -20.14 9.40 4.68
C VAL A 243 -20.05 9.86 3.22
N SER A 244 -20.62 11.02 2.89
CA SER A 244 -20.60 11.53 1.51
C SER A 244 -19.18 11.77 1.02
N LEU A 245 -18.35 12.41 1.84
CA LEU A 245 -16.98 12.72 1.49
C LEU A 245 -16.13 11.44 1.37
N LEU A 246 -16.31 10.48 2.27
CA LEU A 246 -15.64 9.19 2.21
C LEU A 246 -16.03 8.41 0.94
N VAL A 247 -17.31 8.33 0.61
CA VAL A 247 -17.82 7.62 -0.57
C VAL A 247 -17.30 8.26 -1.86
N VAL A 248 -17.41 9.58 -2.00
CA VAL A 248 -16.93 10.31 -3.18
C VAL A 248 -15.42 10.12 -3.35
N SER A 249 -14.65 10.29 -2.26
CA SER A 249 -13.20 10.13 -2.29
C SER A 249 -12.79 8.69 -2.62
N PHE A 250 -13.49 7.71 -2.06
CA PHE A 250 -13.27 6.30 -2.34
C PHE A 250 -13.53 5.98 -3.82
N ILE A 251 -14.66 6.42 -4.38
CA ILE A 251 -15.00 6.19 -5.79
C ILE A 251 -13.93 6.77 -6.71
N ILE A 252 -13.49 8.01 -6.45
CA ILE A 252 -12.46 8.69 -7.26
C ILE A 252 -11.15 7.90 -7.24
N ILE A 253 -10.67 7.52 -6.04
CA ILE A 253 -9.39 6.82 -5.91
C ILE A 253 -9.49 5.38 -6.41
N PHE A 254 -10.60 4.69 -6.18
CA PHE A 254 -10.85 3.34 -6.66
C PHE A 254 -10.90 3.28 -8.19
N ALA A 255 -11.49 4.28 -8.85
CA ALA A 255 -11.56 4.35 -10.31
C ALA A 255 -10.18 4.61 -10.96
N LEU A 256 -9.29 5.31 -10.26
CA LEU A 256 -8.03 5.82 -10.81
C LEU A 256 -7.11 4.70 -11.37
N PRO A 257 -6.83 3.57 -10.67
CA PRO A 257 -6.08 2.45 -11.25
C PRO A 257 -6.70 1.88 -12.54
N PHE A 258 -8.03 1.77 -12.61
CA PHE A 258 -8.73 1.23 -13.79
C PHE A 258 -8.67 2.20 -14.97
N ILE A 259 -8.79 3.51 -14.71
CA ILE A 259 -8.63 4.55 -15.73
C ILE A 259 -7.20 4.53 -16.28
N ILE A 260 -6.19 4.48 -15.40
CA ILE A 260 -4.78 4.39 -15.82
C ILE A 260 -4.54 3.14 -16.66
N TYR A 261 -5.06 1.99 -16.24
CA TYR A 261 -4.93 0.73 -16.98
C TYR A 261 -5.57 0.81 -18.38
N ALA A 262 -6.78 1.38 -18.48
CA ALA A 262 -7.47 1.57 -19.75
C ALA A 262 -6.71 2.53 -20.70
N CYS A 263 -6.17 3.63 -20.18
CA CYS A 263 -5.36 4.57 -20.94
C CYS A 263 -4.02 3.98 -21.38
N SER A 264 -3.38 3.17 -20.54
CA SER A 264 -2.11 2.48 -20.86
C SER A 264 -2.27 1.52 -22.05
N ARG A 265 -3.34 0.72 -22.06
CA ARG A 265 -3.66 -0.21 -23.16
C ARG A 265 -3.89 0.51 -24.50
N LYS A 266 -4.43 1.73 -24.47
CA LYS A 266 -4.67 2.54 -25.68
C LYS A 266 -3.39 3.15 -26.27
N GLY A 267 -2.34 3.32 -25.45
CA GLY A 267 -1.03 3.85 -25.85
C GLY A 267 -0.02 2.80 -26.33
N ASN A 268 -0.29 1.50 -26.13
CA ASN A 268 0.65 0.40 -26.43
C ASN A 268 0.38 -0.31 -27.77
N LYS A 269 0.03 0.46 -28.81
CA LYS A 269 0.28 0.02 -30.19
C LYS A 269 1.60 0.63 -30.65
N THR A 270 2.72 0.17 -30.11
CA THR A 270 4.00 0.40 -30.78
C THR A 270 3.99 -0.39 -32.07
N ASN A 271 4.04 0.30 -33.21
CA ASN A 271 4.19 -0.30 -34.55
C ASN A 271 5.58 -0.91 -34.75
N VAL A 272 6.17 -1.50 -33.71
CA VAL A 272 7.57 -1.91 -33.67
C VAL A 272 7.70 -3.26 -32.97
N SER A 273 8.23 -4.24 -33.69
CA SER A 273 8.59 -5.57 -33.20
C SER A 273 10.03 -5.57 -32.69
N MET A 274 10.27 -6.15 -31.51
CA MET A 274 11.63 -6.36 -30.97
C MET A 274 12.15 -7.73 -31.43
N ILE A 275 13.17 -7.74 -32.29
CA ILE A 275 13.79 -8.98 -32.77
C ILE A 275 15.14 -9.16 -32.06
N HIS A 276 15.35 -10.34 -31.49
CA HIS A 276 16.60 -10.69 -30.81
C HIS A 276 17.75 -10.82 -31.82
N ILE A 277 18.88 -10.16 -31.54
CA ILE A 277 20.05 -10.18 -32.41
C ILE A 277 20.80 -11.49 -32.21
N LYS A 278 20.82 -12.32 -33.25
CA LYS A 278 21.65 -13.53 -33.35
C LYS A 278 22.72 -13.30 -34.42
N SER A 279 23.74 -14.16 -34.49
CA SER A 279 24.86 -14.02 -35.42
C SER A 279 24.45 -13.89 -36.90
N HIS A 280 23.32 -14.48 -37.29
CA HIS A 280 22.78 -14.41 -38.66
C HIS A 280 21.90 -13.17 -38.94
N ASN A 281 21.48 -12.44 -37.91
CA ASN A 281 20.56 -11.29 -38.02
C ASN A 281 21.16 -10.02 -37.40
N ALA A 282 22.50 -9.98 -37.31
CA ALA A 282 23.20 -8.86 -36.73
C ALA A 282 23.43 -7.76 -37.78
N PRO A 283 23.12 -6.49 -37.48
CA PRO A 283 23.45 -5.38 -38.36
C PRO A 283 24.93 -5.36 -38.72
N LYS A 284 25.26 -4.93 -39.95
CA LYS A 284 26.67 -4.74 -40.38
C LYS A 284 27.37 -3.83 -39.36
N GLY A 285 28.48 -4.30 -38.79
CA GLY A 285 29.21 -3.55 -37.76
C GLY A 285 28.82 -3.85 -36.31
N HIS A 286 27.73 -4.58 -36.04
CA HIS A 286 27.24 -4.84 -34.66
C HIS A 286 28.27 -5.57 -33.79
N PHE A 287 29.02 -6.50 -34.38
CA PHE A 287 30.07 -7.22 -33.68
C PHE A 287 31.36 -6.42 -33.46
N PHE A 288 31.53 -5.30 -34.15
CA PHE A 288 32.65 -4.36 -33.93
C PHE A 288 32.37 -3.38 -32.78
N ILE A 289 31.12 -3.29 -32.32
CA ILE A 289 30.74 -2.50 -31.14
C ILE A 289 31.18 -3.27 -29.88
N HIS A 290 31.79 -2.52 -28.96
CA HIS A 290 32.25 -3.04 -27.67
C HIS A 290 31.12 -3.81 -26.94
N PRO A 291 31.37 -5.00 -26.36
CA PRO A 291 30.32 -5.87 -25.80
C PRO A 291 29.40 -5.20 -24.79
N ARG A 292 29.92 -4.24 -23.99
CA ARG A 292 29.12 -3.48 -23.01
C ARG A 292 28.16 -2.45 -23.62
N ALA A 293 28.34 -2.05 -24.87
CA ALA A 293 27.52 -1.05 -25.57
C ALA A 293 26.61 -1.66 -26.65
N ARG A 294 26.60 -2.99 -26.76
CA ARG A 294 25.87 -3.73 -27.78
C ARG A 294 24.41 -3.95 -27.34
N SER A 295 23.43 -3.53 -28.14
CA SER A 295 22.04 -3.88 -27.88
C SER A 295 21.80 -5.37 -28.21
N THR A 296 20.97 -6.03 -27.41
CA THR A 296 20.56 -7.43 -27.63
C THR A 296 19.38 -7.57 -28.57
N HIS A 297 18.68 -6.47 -28.86
CA HIS A 297 17.50 -6.40 -29.71
C HIS A 297 17.59 -5.18 -30.63
N TYR A 298 17.02 -5.28 -31.83
CA TYR A 298 16.75 -4.12 -32.69
C TYR A 298 15.26 -4.00 -32.99
N LEU A 299 14.84 -2.77 -33.27
CA LEU A 299 13.46 -2.34 -33.41
C LEU A 299 13.08 -2.32 -34.89
N VAL A 300 12.12 -3.15 -35.31
CA VAL A 300 11.64 -3.20 -36.70
C VAL A 300 10.21 -2.70 -36.79
N PRO A 301 9.91 -1.69 -37.65
CA PRO A 301 8.54 -1.27 -37.91
C PRO A 301 7.71 -2.41 -38.52
N ILE A 302 6.47 -2.61 -38.06
CA ILE A 302 5.60 -3.75 -38.45
C ILE A 302 5.34 -3.81 -39.97
N ASP A 303 5.42 -2.70 -40.71
CA ASP A 303 5.29 -2.69 -42.18
C ASP A 303 6.40 -3.45 -42.93
N LYS A 304 7.57 -3.69 -42.30
CA LYS A 304 8.67 -4.43 -42.94
C LYS A 304 8.60 -5.95 -42.75
N THR A 305 7.86 -6.44 -41.75
CA THR A 305 7.76 -7.89 -41.47
C THR A 305 6.98 -8.65 -42.54
N ASP A 306 6.05 -8.00 -43.25
CA ASP A 306 5.30 -8.64 -44.33
C ASP A 306 6.10 -8.76 -45.65
N HIS A 307 7.08 -7.89 -45.89
CA HIS A 307 7.91 -7.95 -47.10
C HIS A 307 8.98 -9.05 -47.05
N ASP A 308 9.61 -9.29 -45.90
CA ASP A 308 10.63 -10.33 -45.75
C ASP A 308 10.03 -11.75 -45.69
N SER A 309 8.77 -11.86 -45.26
CA SER A 309 8.04 -13.14 -45.23
C SER A 309 7.66 -13.66 -46.62
N GLN A 310 7.57 -12.77 -47.62
CA GLN A 310 7.26 -13.14 -49.02
C GLN A 310 8.50 -13.41 -49.88
N GLN A 311 9.71 -13.06 -49.42
CA GLN A 311 10.96 -13.35 -50.15
C GLN A 311 11.66 -14.64 -49.69
N GLN A 312 11.13 -15.34 -48.70
CA GLN A 312 11.65 -16.63 -48.20
C GLN A 312 10.75 -17.85 -48.50
N LYS A 313 9.86 -17.75 -49.48
CA LYS A 313 9.19 -18.90 -50.09
C LYS A 313 9.69 -19.16 -51.50
#